data_AF-A0AAU5D3R8-F1
#
_entry.id   AF-A0AAU5D3R8-F1
#
_cell.length_a   1.000
_cell.length_b   1.000
_cell.length_c   1.000
_cell.angle_alpha   90.00
_cell.angle_beta   90.00
_cell.angle_gamma   90.00
#
_symmetry.space_group_name_H-M   'P 1'
#
loop_
_entity.id
_entity.type
_entity.pdbx_description
1 polymer ?
#
loop_
_entity_poly.entity_id
_entity_poly.type
_entity_poly.pdbx_seq_one_letter_code
_entity_poly.pdbx_strand_id
1 'polypeptide(L)'
;MPDPRQSPTDDNPFAPPPEDRPDQPWQPRGGAGGAGGPDADGGGDRGPSQDPGKGGPGPGRWDPTDPAQRRARYALLGGMWAFFFALFGIPSMGLLLGALALYWGISSLRAKTRPDEARPQLTAAVSGLLTAAVALVLTIGTYTAQLAYKDFYTCRDDALTKTAELKCNDLLPKGLRDLIGVSK
;
A
#
# COMPACT_ATOMS: atom_id res chain seq x y z
N MET A 1 -23.07 -43.18 -33.65
CA MET A 1 -23.95 -42.01 -33.78
C MET A 1 -24.11 -41.36 -32.42
N PRO A 2 -23.70 -40.10 -32.21
CA PRO A 2 -24.08 -39.32 -31.03
C PRO A 2 -25.59 -39.00 -31.05
N ASP A 3 -26.23 -39.01 -29.88
CA ASP A 3 -27.67 -38.73 -29.67
C ASP A 3 -27.99 -37.25 -30.01
N PRO A 4 -29.00 -36.93 -30.85
CA PRO A 4 -29.28 -35.56 -31.28
C PRO A 4 -29.85 -34.62 -30.20
N ARG A 5 -30.08 -35.09 -28.96
CA ARG A 5 -30.79 -34.32 -27.93
C ARG A 5 -29.92 -33.39 -27.08
N GLN A 6 -28.60 -33.42 -27.23
CA GLN A 6 -27.72 -32.51 -26.48
C GLN A 6 -27.63 -31.17 -27.22
N SER A 7 -28.49 -30.24 -26.81
CA SER A 7 -28.45 -28.88 -27.31
C SER A 7 -27.20 -28.18 -26.72
N PRO A 8 -26.38 -27.46 -27.50
CA PRO A 8 -25.20 -26.73 -26.98
C PRO A 8 -25.52 -25.70 -25.88
N THR A 9 -26.80 -25.39 -25.71
CA THR A 9 -27.35 -24.47 -24.71
C THR A 9 -27.24 -25.00 -23.27
N ASP A 10 -27.15 -26.32 -23.06
CA ASP A 10 -27.10 -26.92 -21.72
C ASP A 10 -25.78 -26.68 -20.96
N ASP A 11 -24.72 -26.31 -21.69
CA ASP A 11 -23.42 -25.92 -21.13
C ASP A 11 -23.30 -24.41 -20.83
N ASN A 12 -24.40 -23.65 -20.98
CA ASN A 12 -24.38 -22.21 -20.68
C ASN A 12 -24.58 -21.95 -19.16
N PRO A 13 -23.56 -21.42 -18.45
CA PRO A 13 -23.63 -21.17 -17.01
C PRO A 13 -24.63 -20.07 -16.61
N PHE A 14 -25.13 -19.29 -17.56
CA PHE A 14 -26.09 -18.20 -17.35
C PHE A 14 -27.49 -18.50 -17.91
N ALA A 15 -27.73 -19.70 -18.44
CA ALA A 15 -29.08 -20.07 -18.86
C ALA A 15 -29.99 -20.25 -17.63
N PRO A 16 -31.24 -19.74 -17.68
CA PRO A 16 -32.22 -20.06 -16.65
C PRO A 16 -32.41 -21.58 -16.56
N PRO A 17 -32.64 -22.12 -15.36
CA PRO A 17 -32.85 -23.55 -15.18
C PRO A 17 -34.07 -23.99 -16.02
N PRO A 18 -34.00 -25.15 -16.69
CA PRO A 18 -35.14 -25.66 -17.45
C PRO A 18 -36.34 -25.88 -16.52
N GLU A 19 -37.55 -25.55 -17.01
CA GLU A 19 -38.78 -25.49 -16.23
C GLU A 19 -39.21 -26.83 -15.56
N ASP A 20 -38.78 -27.97 -16.08
CA ASP A 20 -39.26 -29.30 -15.63
C ASP A 20 -38.53 -29.87 -14.41
N ARG A 21 -37.88 -29.03 -13.60
CA ARG A 21 -37.03 -29.49 -12.48
C ARG A 21 -37.62 -29.12 -11.12
N PRO A 22 -37.58 -30.01 -10.11
CA PRO A 22 -37.96 -29.67 -8.75
C PRO A 22 -37.05 -28.59 -8.17
N ASP A 23 -37.61 -27.71 -7.35
CA ASP A 23 -36.89 -26.60 -6.70
C ASP A 23 -35.72 -27.14 -5.87
N GLN A 24 -34.50 -26.68 -6.18
CA GLN A 24 -33.31 -27.01 -5.41
C GLN A 24 -32.86 -25.81 -4.59
N PRO A 25 -32.39 -26.01 -3.34
CA PRO A 25 -31.75 -24.94 -2.58
C PRO A 25 -30.56 -24.40 -3.39
N TRP A 26 -30.41 -23.07 -3.40
CA TRP A 26 -29.37 -22.41 -4.19
C TRP A 26 -27.99 -22.98 -3.85
N GLN A 27 -27.30 -23.50 -4.87
CA GLN A 27 -25.93 -24.01 -4.77
C GLN A 27 -25.04 -23.29 -5.80
N PRO A 28 -23.82 -22.86 -5.42
CA PRO A 28 -22.86 -22.29 -6.36
C PRO A 28 -22.46 -23.35 -7.39
N ARG A 29 -22.76 -23.11 -8.67
CA ARG A 29 -22.44 -24.03 -9.77
C ARG A 29 -20.93 -23.93 -10.08
N GLY A 30 -20.11 -24.71 -9.36
CA GLY A 30 -18.66 -24.79 -9.57
C GLY A 30 -18.01 -25.99 -8.89
N GLY A 31 -17.48 -26.93 -9.69
CA GLY A 31 -16.49 -27.92 -9.26
C GLY A 31 -17.01 -29.30 -8.85
N ALA A 32 -17.71 -30.01 -9.74
CA ALA A 32 -17.90 -31.46 -9.60
C ALA A 32 -16.57 -32.18 -9.93
N GLY A 33 -15.76 -32.45 -8.90
CA GLY A 33 -14.63 -33.36 -8.99
C GLY A 33 -15.01 -34.74 -8.47
N GLY A 34 -15.15 -35.70 -9.38
CA GLY A 34 -14.91 -37.13 -9.10
C GLY A 34 -16.08 -37.93 -8.55
N ALA A 35 -16.65 -38.78 -9.41
CA ALA A 35 -17.51 -39.89 -9.05
C ALA A 35 -16.77 -40.96 -8.22
N GLY A 36 -17.47 -41.62 -7.28
CA GLY A 36 -17.20 -43.01 -6.90
C GLY A 36 -17.26 -43.35 -5.41
N GLY A 37 -18.32 -44.06 -4.99
CA GLY A 37 -18.28 -45.06 -3.91
C GLY A 37 -19.02 -44.73 -2.60
N PRO A 38 -19.94 -45.59 -2.11
CA PRO A 38 -20.41 -45.56 -0.73
C PRO A 38 -19.41 -46.30 0.18
N ASP A 39 -19.06 -45.68 1.31
CA ASP A 39 -18.66 -46.30 2.59
C ASP A 39 -17.85 -45.28 3.40
N ALA A 40 -18.45 -44.72 4.44
CA ALA A 40 -17.74 -43.89 5.42
C ALA A 40 -18.28 -44.15 6.83
N ASP A 41 -17.77 -45.21 7.45
CA ASP A 41 -17.66 -45.37 8.89
C ASP A 41 -16.22 -44.98 9.29
N GLY A 42 -16.07 -44.17 10.35
CA GLY A 42 -14.76 -43.94 11.00
C GLY A 42 -14.38 -42.47 11.18
N GLY A 43 -14.52 -42.00 12.42
CA GLY A 43 -14.09 -40.68 12.86
C GLY A 43 -12.58 -40.46 12.84
N GLY A 44 -12.20 -39.19 12.88
CA GLY A 44 -10.82 -38.76 13.02
C GLY A 44 -10.66 -37.26 12.85
N ASP A 45 -10.63 -36.53 13.96
CA ASP A 45 -10.16 -35.15 14.04
C ASP A 45 -8.73 -35.05 13.48
N ARG A 46 -8.55 -34.30 12.39
CA ARG A 46 -7.25 -33.72 11.99
C ARG A 46 -7.46 -32.56 11.00
N GLY A 47 -6.99 -31.38 11.41
CA GLY A 47 -7.03 -30.13 10.64
C GLY A 47 -6.32 -30.20 9.28
N PRO A 48 -6.50 -29.16 8.45
CA PRO A 48 -6.40 -29.29 7.00
C PRO A 48 -4.94 -29.46 6.54
N SER A 49 -4.69 -30.61 5.93
CA SER A 49 -3.51 -30.86 5.10
C SER A 49 -3.68 -30.06 3.82
N GLN A 50 -2.85 -29.03 3.64
CA GLN A 50 -2.84 -28.21 2.44
C GLN A 50 -2.03 -28.95 1.37
N ASP A 51 -2.71 -29.63 0.46
CA ASP A 51 -2.14 -30.36 -0.67
C ASP A 51 -1.41 -29.37 -1.62
N PRO A 52 -0.09 -29.51 -1.88
CA PRO A 52 0.62 -28.68 -2.84
C PRO A 52 0.60 -29.39 -4.19
N GLY A 53 -0.54 -29.38 -4.87
CA GLY A 53 -0.66 -30.09 -6.13
C GLY A 53 -1.82 -29.63 -6.98
N LYS A 54 -1.48 -29.00 -8.12
CA LYS A 54 -2.32 -28.86 -9.33
C LYS A 54 -3.23 -27.62 -9.38
N GLY A 55 -2.60 -26.48 -9.67
CA GLY A 55 -3.26 -25.31 -10.27
C GLY A 55 -2.20 -24.43 -10.93
N GLY A 56 -2.18 -24.37 -12.27
CA GLY A 56 -1.21 -23.57 -13.04
C GLY A 56 -1.33 -22.07 -12.77
N PRO A 57 -0.34 -21.26 -13.21
CA PRO A 57 -0.28 -19.83 -12.90
C PRO A 57 -1.28 -19.05 -13.75
N GLY A 58 -2.53 -19.01 -13.31
CA GLY A 58 -3.47 -17.95 -13.66
C GLY A 58 -3.25 -16.72 -12.77
N PRO A 59 -3.69 -15.52 -13.19
CA PRO A 59 -3.58 -14.30 -12.38
C PRO A 59 -4.16 -14.59 -10.99
N GLY A 60 -3.37 -14.30 -9.95
CA GLY A 60 -3.70 -14.66 -8.57
C GLY A 60 -5.15 -14.30 -8.24
N ARG A 61 -5.96 -15.31 -7.93
CA ARG A 61 -7.36 -15.12 -7.57
C ARG A 61 -7.41 -14.26 -6.31
N TRP A 62 -7.87 -13.02 -6.46
CA TRP A 62 -8.03 -12.05 -5.37
C TRP A 62 -8.82 -12.69 -4.22
N ASP A 63 -8.20 -12.86 -3.06
CA ASP A 63 -8.84 -13.43 -1.86
C ASP A 63 -9.23 -12.31 -0.87
N PRO A 64 -10.54 -12.01 -0.70
CA PRO A 64 -11.02 -10.96 0.20
C PRO A 64 -10.68 -11.15 1.68
N THR A 65 -10.32 -12.37 2.10
CA THR A 65 -9.98 -12.67 3.49
C THR A 65 -8.48 -12.62 3.78
N ASP A 66 -7.64 -12.35 2.78
CA ASP A 66 -6.20 -12.25 2.99
C ASP A 66 -5.85 -11.07 3.95
N PRO A 67 -5.23 -11.35 5.11
CA PRO A 67 -4.81 -10.30 6.04
C PRO A 67 -3.79 -9.34 5.43
N ALA A 68 -2.95 -9.77 4.49
CA ALA A 68 -1.93 -8.91 3.89
C ALA A 68 -2.55 -7.74 3.13
N GLN A 69 -3.56 -8.02 2.30
CA GLN A 69 -4.22 -6.97 1.51
C GLN A 69 -5.13 -6.08 2.37
N ARG A 70 -5.72 -6.59 3.46
CA ARG A 70 -6.45 -5.74 4.42
C ARG A 70 -5.52 -4.72 5.08
N ARG A 71 -4.35 -5.16 5.51
CA ARG A 71 -3.32 -4.31 6.13
C ARG A 71 -2.78 -3.27 5.16
N ALA A 72 -2.57 -3.64 3.90
CA ALA A 72 -2.17 -2.70 2.85
C ALA A 72 -3.21 -1.59 2.64
N ARG A 73 -4.51 -1.92 2.63
CA ARG A 73 -5.59 -0.93 2.54
C ARG A 73 -5.59 0.01 3.74
N TYR A 74 -5.43 -0.52 4.96
CA TYR A 74 -5.35 0.30 6.17
C TYR A 74 -4.12 1.21 6.18
N ALA A 75 -2.97 0.75 5.66
CA ALA A 75 -1.77 1.56 5.53
C ALA A 75 -1.97 2.74 4.57
N LEU A 76 -2.61 2.53 3.42
CA LEU A 76 -2.92 3.61 2.47
C LEU A 76 -3.90 4.63 3.04
N LEU A 77 -4.96 4.16 3.71
CA LEU A 77 -5.98 5.03 4.31
C LEU A 77 -5.39 5.83 5.49
N GLY A 78 -4.60 5.17 6.34
CA GLY A 78 -3.91 5.81 7.46
C GLY A 78 -2.86 6.82 7.01
N GLY A 79 -2.10 6.51 5.96
CA GLY A 79 -1.10 7.41 5.38
C GLY A 79 -1.73 8.66 4.75
N MET A 80 -2.84 8.49 4.02
CA MET A 80 -3.59 9.61 3.45
C MET A 80 -4.09 10.58 4.53
N TRP A 81 -4.65 10.06 5.62
CA TRP A 81 -5.09 10.89 6.76
C TRP A 81 -3.92 11.51 7.54
N ALA A 82 -2.81 10.78 7.71
CA ALA A 82 -1.62 11.32 8.38
C ALA A 82 -1.06 12.56 7.64
N PHE A 83 -1.02 12.51 6.31
CA PHE A 83 -0.63 13.64 5.48
C PHE A 83 -1.58 14.84 5.65
N PHE A 84 -2.88 14.59 5.70
CA PHE A 84 -3.87 15.63 5.96
C PHE A 84 -3.64 16.28 7.33
N PHE A 85 -3.52 15.53 8.42
CA PHE A 85 -3.29 16.11 9.75
C PHE A 85 -1.96 16.86 9.88
N ALA A 86 -0.93 16.46 9.13
CA ALA A 86 0.33 17.19 9.07
C ALA A 86 0.17 18.57 8.42
N LEU A 87 -0.62 18.69 7.34
CA LEU A 87 -0.88 19.97 6.67
C LEU A 87 -1.79 20.92 7.47
N PHE A 88 -2.78 20.36 8.19
CA PHE A 88 -3.76 21.15 8.96
C PHE A 88 -3.24 21.55 10.37
N GLY A 89 -1.95 21.40 10.64
CA GLY A 89 -1.31 21.93 11.84
C GLY A 89 -1.48 21.06 13.10
N ILE A 90 -1.82 19.78 12.96
CA ILE A 90 -1.97 18.83 14.08
C ILE A 90 -0.89 17.73 13.96
N PRO A 91 0.41 18.06 14.19
CA PRO A 91 1.52 17.16 13.91
C PRO A 91 1.50 15.89 14.77
N SER A 92 1.00 15.96 16.01
CA SER A 92 0.92 14.81 16.92
C SER A 92 -0.01 13.70 16.38
N MET A 93 -1.15 14.07 15.79
CA MET A 93 -2.08 13.11 15.19
C MET A 93 -1.51 12.55 13.88
N GLY A 94 -0.84 13.39 13.09
CA GLY A 94 -0.11 12.97 11.90
C GLY A 94 0.98 11.94 12.21
N LEU A 95 1.77 12.16 13.27
CA LEU A 95 2.83 11.24 13.68
C LEU A 95 2.28 9.89 14.17
N LEU A 96 1.23 9.88 14.99
CA LEU A 96 0.61 8.65 15.46
C LEU A 96 0.01 7.82 14.31
N LEU A 97 -0.73 8.46 13.41
CA LEU A 97 -1.32 7.81 12.23
C LEU A 97 -0.23 7.34 11.25
N GLY A 98 0.82 8.14 11.06
CA GLY A 98 1.97 7.79 10.21
C GLY A 98 2.73 6.58 10.74
N ALA A 99 2.98 6.51 12.05
CA ALA A 99 3.62 5.35 12.68
C ALA A 99 2.77 4.08 12.53
N LEU A 100 1.45 4.19 12.73
CA LEU A 100 0.52 3.08 12.52
C LEU A 100 0.51 2.62 11.05
N ALA A 101 0.48 3.55 10.10
CA ALA A 101 0.51 3.25 8.68
C ALA A 101 1.81 2.54 8.27
N LEU A 102 2.96 2.94 8.81
CA LEU A 102 4.24 2.25 8.62
C LEU A 102 4.22 0.84 9.18
N TYR A 103 3.67 0.63 10.39
CA TYR A 103 3.57 -0.70 10.98
C TYR A 103 2.75 -1.66 10.10
N TRP A 104 1.60 -1.21 9.60
CA TRP A 104 0.75 -2.02 8.72
C TRP A 104 1.34 -2.20 7.32
N GLY A 105 2.04 -1.20 6.78
CA GLY A 105 2.75 -1.29 5.51
C GLY A 105 3.92 -2.27 5.57
N ILE A 106 4.73 -2.21 6.64
CA ILE A 106 5.82 -3.18 6.86
C ILE A 106 5.23 -4.58 7.08
N SER A 107 4.12 -4.69 7.81
CA SER A 107 3.45 -5.98 8.05
C SER A 107 2.85 -6.59 6.78
N SER A 108 2.36 -5.79 5.83
CA SER A 108 1.84 -6.31 4.56
C SER A 108 2.96 -6.73 3.61
N LEU A 109 4.07 -5.98 3.59
CA LEU A 109 5.27 -6.33 2.80
C LEU A 109 5.95 -7.60 3.32
N ARG A 110 5.79 -7.92 4.61
CA ARG A 110 6.31 -9.16 5.20
C ARG A 110 5.49 -10.39 4.80
N ALA A 111 4.29 -10.22 4.24
CA ALA A 111 3.54 -11.33 3.67
C ALA A 111 4.25 -11.78 2.38
N LYS A 112 4.73 -13.02 2.37
CA LYS A 112 5.60 -13.56 1.32
C LYS A 112 4.86 -13.58 -0.03
N THR A 113 5.21 -12.67 -0.93
CA THR A 113 4.80 -12.73 -2.34
C THR A 113 5.55 -13.86 -3.03
N ARG A 114 4.84 -14.68 -3.82
CA ARG A 114 5.49 -15.74 -4.60
C ARG A 114 6.27 -15.08 -5.75
N PRO A 115 7.54 -15.44 -5.96
CA PRO A 115 8.43 -14.75 -6.90
C PRO A 115 8.01 -14.85 -8.39
N ASP A 116 7.04 -15.70 -8.73
CA ASP A 116 6.59 -15.92 -10.11
C ASP A 116 5.75 -14.76 -10.70
N GLU A 117 5.30 -13.81 -9.88
CA GLU A 117 4.43 -12.70 -10.30
C GLU A 117 5.18 -11.35 -10.44
N ALA A 118 6.52 -11.38 -10.48
CA ALA A 118 7.40 -10.20 -10.50
C ALA A 118 7.83 -9.75 -11.92
N ARG A 119 7.05 -10.08 -12.96
CA ARG A 119 7.40 -9.78 -14.36
C ARG A 119 6.21 -9.12 -15.08
N PRO A 120 5.84 -7.88 -14.71
CA PRO A 120 6.34 -6.72 -15.44
C PRO A 120 6.37 -5.41 -14.60
N GLN A 121 7.50 -5.05 -13.98
CA GLN A 121 7.64 -3.77 -13.26
C GLN A 121 8.96 -3.02 -13.51
N LEU A 122 9.67 -3.31 -14.61
CA LEU A 122 10.90 -2.57 -14.94
C LEU A 122 10.64 -1.07 -15.17
N THR A 123 9.43 -0.69 -15.62
CA THR A 123 9.07 0.73 -15.84
C THR A 123 8.56 1.42 -14.57
N ALA A 124 7.94 0.67 -13.64
CA ALA A 124 7.38 1.21 -12.40
C ALA A 124 8.44 1.40 -11.29
N ALA A 125 9.47 0.56 -11.27
CA ALA A 125 10.54 0.65 -10.27
C ALA A 125 11.46 1.87 -10.49
N VAL A 126 11.67 2.28 -11.75
CA VAL A 126 12.58 3.37 -12.11
C VAL A 126 12.03 4.75 -11.71
N SER A 127 10.72 4.98 -11.85
CA SER A 127 10.09 6.24 -11.45
C SER A 127 10.10 6.44 -9.93
N GLY A 128 9.97 5.36 -9.16
CA GLY A 128 10.07 5.40 -7.70
C GLY A 128 11.46 5.83 -7.22
N LEU A 129 12.52 5.34 -7.87
CA LEU A 129 13.89 5.65 -7.48
C LEU A 129 14.27 7.11 -7.79
N LEU A 130 13.83 7.63 -8.94
CA LEU A 130 14.02 9.04 -9.29
C LEU A 130 13.26 9.97 -8.33
N THR A 131 12.01 9.64 -8.00
CA THR A 131 11.19 10.44 -7.08
C THR A 131 11.79 10.43 -5.67
N ALA A 132 12.28 9.28 -5.20
CA ALA A 132 12.96 9.16 -3.91
C ALA A 132 14.27 9.98 -3.87
N ALA A 133 15.06 9.95 -4.95
CA ALA A 133 16.29 10.72 -5.04
C ALA A 133 16.02 12.24 -4.99
N VAL A 134 15.03 12.73 -5.74
CA VAL A 134 14.64 14.15 -5.73
C VAL A 134 14.13 14.57 -4.36
N ALA A 135 13.26 13.76 -3.74
CA ALA A 135 12.75 14.04 -2.40
C ALA A 135 13.89 14.15 -1.38
N LEU A 136 14.86 13.23 -1.43
CA LEU A 136 16.00 13.21 -0.52
C LEU A 136 16.91 14.43 -0.69
N VAL A 137 17.17 14.86 -1.93
CA VAL A 137 17.92 16.10 -2.20
C VAL A 137 17.20 17.32 -1.64
N LEU A 138 15.89 17.43 -1.82
CA LEU A 138 15.10 18.55 -1.30
C LEU A 138 15.06 18.57 0.23
N THR A 139 14.90 17.41 0.86
CA THR A 139 14.90 17.30 2.33
C THR A 139 16.27 17.65 2.92
N ILE A 140 17.36 17.13 2.35
CA ILE A 140 18.72 17.46 2.80
C ILE A 140 18.98 18.96 2.61
N GLY A 141 18.62 19.53 1.46
CA GLY A 141 18.77 20.96 1.19
C GLY A 141 18.02 21.81 2.22
N THR A 142 16.78 21.47 2.51
CA THR A 142 15.94 22.19 3.49
C THR A 142 16.50 22.07 4.90
N TYR A 143 16.91 20.87 5.33
CA TYR A 143 17.48 20.64 6.65
C TYR A 143 18.82 21.38 6.83
N THR A 144 19.66 21.36 5.80
CA THR A 144 20.95 22.09 5.80
C THR A 144 20.71 23.59 5.88
N ALA A 145 19.72 24.11 5.16
CA ALA A 145 19.34 25.51 5.24
C ALA A 145 18.86 25.89 6.66
N GLN A 146 18.03 25.06 7.30
CA GLN A 146 17.61 25.31 8.69
C GLN A 146 18.80 25.35 9.65
N LEU A 147 19.78 24.46 9.48
CA LEU A 147 20.96 24.39 10.33
C LEU A 147 21.86 25.62 10.17
N ALA A 148 22.08 26.07 8.94
CA ALA A 148 22.88 27.25 8.65
C ALA A 148 22.19 28.57 9.03
N TYR A 149 20.86 28.63 9.01
CA TYR A 149 20.10 29.84 9.34
C TYR A 149 19.73 29.99 10.80
N LYS A 150 19.82 28.92 11.59
CA LYS A 150 19.40 28.93 12.99
C LYS A 150 20.06 30.05 13.77
N ASP A 151 21.37 30.22 13.64
CA ASP A 151 22.14 31.22 14.39
C ASP A 151 21.77 32.66 14.01
N PHE A 152 21.43 32.90 12.73
CA PHE A 152 20.92 34.19 12.28
C PHE A 152 19.54 34.50 12.88
N TYR A 153 18.61 33.54 12.82
CA TYR A 153 17.26 33.75 13.35
C TYR A 153 17.26 33.88 14.87
N THR A 154 18.02 33.07 15.60
CA THR A 154 18.14 33.21 17.05
C THR A 154 18.78 34.54 17.44
N CYS A 155 19.85 34.96 16.74
CA CYS A 155 20.47 36.27 16.98
C CYS A 155 19.50 37.43 16.74
N ARG A 156 18.73 37.35 15.64
CA ARG A 156 17.76 38.38 15.27
C ARG A 156 16.60 38.45 16.24
N ASP A 157 16.11 37.30 16.71
CA ASP A 157 14.98 37.23 17.64
C ASP A 157 15.38 37.68 19.06
N ASP A 158 16.64 37.49 19.47
CA ASP A 158 17.19 38.00 20.74
C ASP A 158 17.69 39.47 20.66
N ALA A 159 17.70 40.07 19.48
CA ALA A 159 18.23 41.43 19.29
C ALA A 159 17.25 42.50 19.82
N LEU A 160 17.61 43.12 20.94
CA LEU A 160 16.84 44.21 21.55
C LEU A 160 17.00 45.57 20.85
N THR A 161 17.95 45.72 19.91
CA THR A 161 18.27 46.99 19.25
C THR A 161 18.61 46.83 17.77
N LYS A 162 18.36 47.87 16.96
CA LYS A 162 18.66 47.89 15.51
C LYS A 162 20.14 47.75 15.17
N THR A 163 21.02 48.17 16.08
CA THR A 163 22.46 47.99 15.94
C THR A 163 22.90 46.55 16.20
N ALA A 164 22.21 45.82 17.08
CA ALA A 164 22.45 44.39 17.30
C ALA A 164 21.93 43.54 16.12
N GLU A 165 20.78 43.91 15.55
CA GLU A 165 20.21 43.27 14.36
C GLU A 165 21.18 43.30 13.16
N LEU A 166 21.85 44.44 12.94
CA LEU A 166 22.85 44.60 11.88
C LEU A 166 24.08 43.70 12.07
N LYS A 167 24.48 43.41 13.32
CA LYS A 167 25.58 42.48 13.60
C LYS A 167 25.20 41.02 13.34
N CYS A 168 23.92 40.67 13.37
CA CYS A 168 23.47 39.32 13.02
C CYS A 168 23.69 39.00 11.54
N ASN A 169 23.75 39.99 10.64
CA ASN A 169 24.10 39.79 9.22
C ASN A 169 25.51 39.20 9.03
N ASP A 170 26.40 39.31 10.02
CA ASP A 170 27.73 38.70 9.99
C ASP A 170 27.73 37.17 10.15
N LEU A 171 26.59 36.57 10.48
CA LEU A 171 26.42 35.12 10.57
C LEU A 171 26.00 34.50 9.22
N LEU A 172 25.58 35.31 8.24
CA LEU A 172 25.24 34.80 6.91
C LEU A 172 26.51 34.50 6.09
N PRO A 173 26.50 33.51 5.19
CA PRO A 173 27.53 33.35 4.16
C PRO A 173 27.58 34.60 3.27
N LYS A 174 28.79 35.01 2.87
CA LYS A 174 29.04 36.28 2.15
C LYS A 174 28.15 36.48 0.91
N GLY A 175 27.82 35.41 0.19
CA GLY A 175 26.97 35.47 -1.01
C GLY A 175 25.47 35.71 -0.77
N LEU A 176 24.96 35.50 0.45
CA LEU A 176 23.55 35.73 0.76
C LEU A 176 23.31 37.04 1.53
N ARG A 177 24.35 37.60 2.18
CA ARG A 177 24.24 38.89 2.89
C ARG A 177 23.70 40.01 1.99
N ASP A 178 24.15 40.04 0.74
CA ASP A 178 23.78 41.09 -0.20
C ASP A 178 22.38 40.89 -0.81
N LEU A 179 21.80 39.68 -0.74
CA LEU A 179 20.50 39.37 -1.34
C LEU A 179 19.33 39.42 -0.35
N ILE A 180 19.59 39.06 0.92
CA ILE A 180 18.55 38.86 1.96
C ILE A 180 18.95 39.42 3.34
N GLY A 181 20.11 40.08 3.45
CA GLY A 181 20.52 40.73 4.69
C GLY A 181 19.61 41.91 5.04
N VAL A 182 19.47 42.19 6.34
CA VAL A 182 18.65 43.31 6.82
C VAL A 182 19.30 44.62 6.38
N SER A 183 18.54 45.48 5.69
CA SER A 183 19.01 46.78 5.20
C SER A 183 19.27 47.76 6.34
N LYS A 184 20.37 48.53 6.24
CA LYS A 184 20.70 49.63 7.14
C LYS A 184 19.63 50.71 7.21
#